data_AF-A0A812L8I8-F1
#
_entry.id   AF-A0A812L8I8-F1
#
_cell.length_a   1.000
_cell.length_b   1.000
_cell.length_c   1.000
_cell.angle_alpha   90.00
_cell.angle_beta   90.00
_cell.angle_gamma   90.00
#
_symmetry.space_group_name_H-M   'P 1'
#
loop_
_entity.id
_entity.type
_entity.pdbx_description
1 polymer ?
#
loop_
_entity_poly.entity_id
_entity_poly.type
_entity_poly.pdbx_seq_one_letter_code
_entity_poly.pdbx_strand_id
1 'polypeptide(L)'
;MYIKGLEANGMDWKNMTTTEVLEDHVPSFVLSLFEDRLKDRGLGLHELTVLAATLEHLIHDEAVNRLSVVYEAHNISMEARVRESVLQELIDTYMTLFLVGNQNFNATSISRERDIIADSYPGWQETREFTLQVRSSVLASKGSDVNFSPDNFSFRAATEIVEEIGERYGRWQDSECRDLKSSLIKHEHAGTGRVLLKDFYSAALGGQWQFSESIDYLRELGALDEADPDHLAVFIPNYVNSQSNCVASSSIYSVCCINECEALLGHVE
;
A
#
# COMPACT_ATOMS: atom_id res chain seq x y z
N MET A 1 -3.74 0.91 5.96
CA MET A 1 -3.92 1.61 4.68
C MET A 1 -3.97 3.08 5.02
N TYR A 2 -3.10 3.87 4.39
CA TYR A 2 -3.04 5.32 4.58
C TYR A 2 -3.57 5.97 3.30
N ILE A 3 -4.57 6.84 3.43
CA ILE A 3 -5.09 7.59 2.29
C ILE A 3 -4.17 8.79 2.09
N LYS A 4 -3.57 8.88 0.89
CA LYS A 4 -2.64 9.95 0.55
C LYS A 4 -3.37 11.29 0.66
N GLY A 5 -2.76 12.27 1.32
CA GLY A 5 -3.38 13.58 1.57
C GLY A 5 -4.33 13.65 2.79
N LEU A 6 -4.52 12.54 3.52
CA LEU A 6 -5.19 12.50 4.83
C LEU A 6 -4.27 11.93 5.94
N GLU A 7 -2.97 11.87 5.68
CA GLU A 7 -1.99 11.22 6.56
C GLU A 7 -1.59 12.16 7.72
N ALA A 8 -1.63 11.66 8.96
CA ALA A 8 -1.33 12.45 10.15
C ALA A 8 0.18 12.71 10.36
N ASN A 9 1.05 11.95 9.69
CA ASN A 9 2.47 11.84 10.06
C ASN A 9 3.45 12.60 9.15
N GLY A 10 2.96 13.43 8.25
CA GLY A 10 3.81 14.27 7.43
C GLY A 10 3.02 15.40 6.80
N MET A 11 3.40 16.63 7.14
CA MET A 11 2.88 17.91 6.66
C MET A 11 1.94 18.65 7.63
N ASP A 12 2.18 19.96 7.63
CA ASP A 12 1.58 21.00 8.44
C ASP A 12 0.04 20.91 8.44
N TRP A 13 -0.54 20.38 9.53
CA TRP A 13 -1.99 20.28 9.76
C TRP A 13 -2.75 21.58 9.41
N LYS A 14 -2.06 22.73 9.49
CA LYS A 14 -2.67 24.04 9.20
C LYS A 14 -3.05 24.26 7.74
N ASN A 15 -2.49 23.50 6.80
CA ASN A 15 -2.71 23.71 5.36
C ASN A 15 -3.27 22.50 4.60
N MET A 16 -3.57 21.37 5.25
CA MET A 16 -4.22 20.24 4.57
C MET A 16 -5.67 20.58 4.22
N THR A 17 -5.96 20.70 2.93
CA THR A 17 -7.33 20.58 2.44
C THR A 17 -7.63 19.12 2.17
N THR A 18 -8.67 18.57 2.80
CA THR A 18 -9.15 17.17 2.63
C THR A 18 -9.50 16.81 1.17
N THR A 19 -9.47 17.79 0.28
CA THR A 19 -9.72 17.68 -1.16
C THR A 19 -8.47 17.40 -2.00
N GLU A 20 -7.25 17.52 -1.47
CA GLU A 20 -6.01 17.21 -2.21
C GLU A 20 -6.00 15.76 -2.74
N VAL A 21 -6.56 14.81 -1.97
CA VAL A 21 -6.73 13.40 -2.38
C VAL A 21 -7.55 13.26 -3.66
N LEU A 22 -8.51 14.17 -3.83
CA LEU A 22 -9.48 14.13 -4.92
C LEU A 22 -9.00 14.94 -6.14
N GLU A 23 -8.00 15.81 -5.99
CA GLU A 23 -7.61 16.81 -6.99
C GLU A 23 -7.21 16.17 -8.33
N ASP A 24 -6.47 15.06 -8.26
CA ASP A 24 -6.02 14.30 -9.44
C ASP A 24 -7.03 13.25 -9.93
N HIS A 25 -8.13 13.06 -9.20
CA HIS A 25 -9.03 11.91 -9.39
C HIS A 25 -10.47 12.25 -9.69
N VAL A 26 -10.95 13.46 -9.35
CA VAL A 26 -12.31 13.89 -9.66
C VAL A 26 -12.30 15.20 -10.45
N PRO A 27 -13.31 15.46 -11.30
CA PRO A 27 -13.41 16.73 -12.01
C PRO A 27 -13.41 17.91 -11.03
N SER A 28 -12.78 19.02 -11.39
CA SER A 28 -12.65 20.22 -10.55
C SER A 28 -13.99 20.76 -10.02
N PHE A 29 -15.09 20.52 -10.73
CA PHE A 29 -16.43 20.85 -10.27
C PHE A 29 -16.86 20.01 -9.04
N VAL A 30 -16.55 18.71 -9.02
CA VAL A 30 -16.85 17.82 -7.89
C VAL A 30 -16.04 18.25 -6.67
N LEU A 31 -14.75 18.53 -6.85
CA LEU A 31 -13.89 19.12 -5.82
C LEU A 31 -14.49 20.39 -5.23
N SER A 32 -14.89 21.35 -6.07
CA SER A 32 -15.48 22.61 -5.60
C SER A 32 -16.76 22.39 -4.78
N LEU A 33 -17.55 21.37 -5.11
CA LEU A 33 -18.77 21.03 -4.37
C LEU A 33 -18.48 20.41 -3.00
N PHE A 34 -17.39 19.64 -2.89
CA PHE A 34 -16.89 19.16 -1.60
C PHE A 34 -16.34 20.32 -0.76
N GLU A 35 -15.50 21.17 -1.33
CA GLU A 35 -14.90 22.33 -0.63
C GLU A 35 -15.97 23.30 -0.12
N ASP A 36 -16.97 23.61 -0.94
CA ASP A 36 -18.05 24.52 -0.55
C ASP A 36 -18.95 23.93 0.55
N ARG A 37 -19.09 22.60 0.63
CA ARG A 37 -19.79 21.94 1.75
C ARG A 37 -18.95 21.90 3.02
N LEU A 38 -17.62 21.88 2.90
CA LEU A 38 -16.69 21.76 4.02
C LEU A 38 -16.37 23.09 4.72
N LYS A 39 -16.40 24.21 3.98
CA LYS A 39 -15.93 25.54 4.44
C LYS A 39 -16.43 26.00 5.81
N ASP A 40 -17.66 25.65 6.22
CA ASP A 40 -18.30 26.28 7.38
C ASP A 40 -18.69 25.32 8.53
N ARG A 41 -18.61 23.99 8.37
CA ARG A 41 -19.18 23.03 9.36
C ARG A 41 -18.36 21.77 9.64
N GLY A 42 -17.26 21.53 8.93
CA GLY A 42 -16.57 20.23 8.98
C GLY A 42 -17.40 19.10 8.35
N LEU A 43 -16.92 17.87 8.48
CA LEU A 43 -17.60 16.68 7.93
C LEU A 43 -18.69 16.18 8.91
N GLY A 44 -19.95 16.22 8.48
CA GLY A 44 -21.02 15.45 9.12
C GLY A 44 -20.99 13.99 8.67
N LEU A 45 -21.83 13.13 9.30
CA LEU A 45 -21.90 11.71 8.96
C LEU A 45 -22.24 11.48 7.49
N HIS A 46 -23.13 12.29 6.92
CA HIS A 46 -23.51 12.19 5.52
C HIS A 46 -22.33 12.52 4.59
N GLU A 47 -21.64 13.63 4.85
CA GLU A 47 -20.48 14.05 4.05
C GLU A 47 -19.35 13.03 4.13
N LEU A 48 -19.11 12.47 5.33
CA LEU A 48 -18.14 11.39 5.53
C LEU A 48 -18.53 10.12 4.75
N THR A 49 -19.81 9.77 4.71
CA THR A 49 -20.31 8.61 3.96
C THR A 49 -20.12 8.82 2.44
N VAL A 50 -20.40 10.03 1.95
CA VAL A 50 -20.19 10.39 0.54
C VAL A 50 -18.70 10.37 0.19
N LEU A 51 -17.83 10.88 1.08
CA LEU A 51 -16.38 10.81 0.89
C LEU A 51 -15.88 9.35 0.85
N ALA A 52 -16.31 8.52 1.81
CA ALA A 52 -15.93 7.10 1.85
C ALA A 52 -16.37 6.36 0.59
N ALA A 53 -17.63 6.52 0.16
CA ALA A 53 -18.12 5.90 -1.08
C ALA A 53 -17.39 6.41 -2.33
N THR A 54 -16.96 7.68 -2.35
CA THR A 54 -16.15 8.23 -3.44
C THR A 54 -14.78 7.58 -3.48
N LEU A 55 -14.12 7.45 -2.33
CA LEU A 55 -12.80 6.79 -2.23
C LEU A 55 -12.89 5.31 -2.62
N GLU A 56 -13.90 4.58 -2.16
CA GLU A 56 -14.15 3.19 -2.57
C GLU A 56 -14.32 3.06 -4.09
N HIS A 57 -15.09 3.97 -4.69
CA HIS A 57 -15.29 3.97 -6.14
C HIS A 57 -14.00 4.27 -6.91
N LEU A 58 -13.19 5.22 -6.44
CA LEU A 58 -11.90 5.54 -7.06
C LEU A 58 -10.92 4.36 -6.96
N ILE A 59 -10.89 3.67 -5.82
CA ILE A 59 -10.05 2.47 -5.63
C ILE A 59 -10.49 1.34 -6.56
N HIS A 60 -11.81 1.14 -6.73
CA HIS A 60 -12.37 0.19 -7.70
C HIS A 60 -11.92 0.52 -9.13
N ASP A 61 -12.09 1.77 -9.55
CA ASP A 61 -11.73 2.22 -10.90
C ASP A 61 -10.23 2.05 -11.17
N GLU A 62 -9.37 2.32 -10.18
CA GLU A 62 -7.94 2.07 -10.28
C GLU A 62 -7.61 0.58 -10.44
N ALA A 63 -8.28 -0.29 -9.67
CA ALA A 63 -8.10 -1.74 -9.79
C ALA A 63 -8.53 -2.24 -11.18
N VAL A 64 -9.66 -1.77 -11.70
CA VAL A 64 -10.15 -2.10 -13.05
C VAL A 64 -9.18 -1.61 -14.12
N ASN A 65 -8.72 -0.35 -14.03
CA ASN A 65 -7.76 0.22 -14.99
C ASN A 65 -6.42 -0.51 -14.97
N ARG A 66 -5.92 -0.87 -13.79
CA ARG A 66 -4.69 -1.65 -13.70
C ARG A 66 -4.86 -3.02 -14.34
N LEU A 67 -5.96 -3.72 -14.04
CA LEU A 67 -6.23 -5.04 -14.57
C LEU A 67 -6.45 -5.02 -16.10
N SER A 68 -7.04 -3.95 -16.66
CA SER A 68 -7.21 -3.83 -18.11
C SER A 68 -5.87 -3.74 -18.84
N VAL A 69 -4.90 -2.99 -18.29
CA VAL A 69 -3.53 -2.93 -18.84
C VAL A 69 -2.83 -4.28 -18.75
N VAL A 70 -3.07 -5.04 -17.67
CA VAL A 70 -2.57 -6.42 -17.55
C VAL A 70 -3.15 -7.31 -18.66
N TYR A 71 -4.46 -7.27 -18.89
CA TYR A 71 -5.10 -8.02 -19.97
C TYR A 71 -4.53 -7.65 -21.35
N GLU A 72 -4.35 -6.35 -21.61
CA GLU A 72 -3.73 -5.85 -22.84
C GLU A 72 -2.31 -6.39 -23.02
N ALA A 73 -1.47 -6.36 -21.99
CA ALA A 73 -0.10 -6.85 -22.03
C ALA A 73 0.02 -8.35 -22.31
N HIS A 74 -0.99 -9.11 -21.90
CA HIS A 74 -1.09 -10.55 -22.17
C HIS A 74 -1.81 -10.86 -23.48
N ASN A 75 -2.22 -9.84 -24.26
CA ASN A 75 -3.03 -9.98 -25.47
C ASN A 75 -4.36 -10.73 -25.25
N ILE A 76 -5.01 -10.51 -24.11
CA ILE A 76 -6.30 -11.11 -23.73
C ILE A 76 -7.36 -10.01 -23.73
N SER A 77 -8.49 -10.24 -24.40
CA SER A 77 -9.63 -9.30 -24.34
C SER A 77 -10.35 -9.40 -22.99
N MET A 78 -10.89 -8.29 -22.49
CA MET A 78 -11.62 -8.26 -21.22
C MET A 78 -12.95 -9.04 -21.29
N GLU A 79 -13.48 -9.27 -22.50
CA GLU A 79 -14.65 -10.12 -22.75
C GLU A 79 -14.29 -11.61 -22.75
N ALA A 80 -13.00 -11.94 -22.90
CA ALA A 80 -12.53 -13.31 -22.88
C ALA A 80 -12.69 -13.92 -21.49
N ARG A 81 -12.79 -15.25 -21.50
CA ARG A 81 -12.79 -16.05 -20.28
C ARG A 81 -11.46 -16.78 -20.16
N VAL A 82 -10.94 -16.87 -18.94
CA VAL A 82 -9.62 -17.44 -18.69
C VAL A 82 -9.68 -18.60 -17.69
N ARG A 83 -8.84 -19.60 -17.93
CA ARG A 83 -8.60 -20.71 -17.00
C ARG A 83 -7.76 -20.25 -15.81
N GLU A 84 -7.84 -20.99 -14.71
CA GLU A 84 -7.20 -20.66 -13.44
C GLU A 84 -5.70 -20.36 -13.55
N SER A 85 -4.95 -21.13 -14.35
CA SER A 85 -3.51 -20.89 -14.51
C SER A 85 -3.20 -19.54 -15.16
N VAL A 86 -4.00 -19.15 -16.17
CA VAL A 86 -3.87 -17.86 -16.86
C VAL A 86 -4.30 -16.75 -15.91
N LEU A 87 -5.37 -16.95 -15.14
CA LEU A 87 -5.78 -16.00 -14.12
C LEU A 87 -4.66 -15.76 -13.08
N GLN A 88 -3.94 -16.80 -12.64
CA GLN A 88 -2.79 -16.60 -11.75
C GLN A 88 -1.71 -15.74 -12.39
N GLU A 89 -1.37 -15.99 -13.66
CA GLU A 89 -0.37 -15.19 -14.37
C GLU A 89 -0.77 -13.73 -14.48
N LEU A 90 -2.06 -13.45 -14.71
CA LEU A 90 -2.61 -12.10 -14.72
C LEU A 90 -2.50 -11.46 -13.34
N ILE A 91 -2.90 -12.16 -12.27
CA ILE A 91 -2.76 -11.68 -10.89
C ILE A 91 -1.29 -11.42 -10.53
N ASP A 92 -0.36 -12.28 -10.92
CA ASP A 92 1.07 -12.09 -10.67
C ASP A 92 1.59 -10.80 -11.36
N THR A 93 1.20 -10.53 -12.61
CA THR A 93 1.54 -9.23 -13.24
C THR A 93 0.79 -8.05 -12.65
N TYR A 94 -0.46 -8.22 -12.22
CA TYR A 94 -1.17 -7.19 -11.48
C TYR A 94 -0.41 -6.80 -10.22
N MET A 95 0.05 -7.79 -9.45
CA MET A 95 0.82 -7.55 -8.23
C MET A 95 2.20 -6.95 -8.52
N THR A 96 2.82 -7.28 -9.66
CA THR A 96 4.05 -6.60 -10.08
C THR A 96 3.81 -5.09 -10.19
N LEU A 97 2.74 -4.68 -10.90
CA LEU A 97 2.39 -3.27 -11.04
C LEU A 97 2.00 -2.62 -9.71
N PHE A 98 1.26 -3.36 -8.87
CA PHE A 98 0.88 -2.94 -7.53
C PHE A 98 2.11 -2.64 -6.65
N LEU A 99 3.12 -3.53 -6.66
CA LEU A 99 4.32 -3.39 -5.82
C LEU A 99 5.28 -2.31 -6.31
N VAL A 100 5.43 -2.15 -7.63
CA VAL A 100 6.28 -1.09 -8.20
C VAL A 100 5.71 0.29 -7.88
N GLY A 101 4.39 0.44 -7.81
CA GLY A 101 3.74 1.69 -7.44
C GLY A 101 3.88 2.83 -8.47
N ASN A 102 4.50 2.55 -9.62
CA ASN A 102 4.57 3.49 -10.73
C ASN A 102 3.18 3.65 -11.33
N GLN A 103 2.68 4.89 -11.41
CA GLN A 103 1.37 5.22 -11.99
C GLN A 103 1.40 5.29 -13.53
N ASN A 104 2.59 5.43 -14.12
CA ASN A 104 2.79 5.52 -15.56
C ASN A 104 3.21 4.17 -16.13
N PHE A 105 2.31 3.19 -16.08
CA PHE A 105 2.50 1.87 -16.66
C PHE A 105 1.67 1.68 -17.93
N ASN A 106 2.18 0.87 -18.84
CA ASN A 106 1.45 0.45 -20.04
C ASN A 106 1.83 -1.00 -20.38
N ALA A 107 1.18 -1.56 -21.40
CA ALA A 107 1.41 -2.94 -21.82
C ALA A 107 2.88 -3.25 -22.15
N THR A 108 3.66 -2.25 -22.60
CA THR A 108 5.06 -2.45 -23.02
C THR A 108 6.06 -2.33 -21.88
N SER A 109 5.72 -1.66 -20.77
CA SER A 109 6.60 -1.54 -19.61
C SER A 109 6.59 -2.77 -18.70
N ILE A 110 5.51 -3.58 -18.73
CA ILE A 110 5.28 -4.70 -17.79
C ILE A 110 6.41 -5.73 -17.75
N SER A 111 7.05 -6.06 -18.87
CA SER A 111 8.13 -7.05 -18.87
C SER A 111 9.31 -6.59 -18.01
N ARG A 112 9.66 -5.31 -18.08
CA ARG A 112 10.75 -4.74 -17.30
C ARG A 112 10.41 -4.70 -15.82
N GLU A 113 9.17 -4.34 -15.48
CA GLU A 113 8.72 -4.30 -14.09
C GLU A 113 8.72 -5.70 -13.45
N ARG A 114 8.38 -6.73 -14.23
CA ARG A 114 8.46 -8.14 -13.78
C ARG A 114 9.89 -8.55 -13.44
N ASP A 115 10.85 -8.19 -14.27
CA ASP A 115 12.26 -8.50 -14.01
C ASP A 115 12.75 -7.79 -12.74
N ILE A 116 12.37 -6.52 -12.54
CA ILE A 116 12.72 -5.75 -11.33
C ILE A 116 12.17 -6.42 -10.07
N ILE A 117 10.89 -6.79 -10.06
CA ILE A 117 10.27 -7.43 -8.90
C ILE A 117 10.88 -8.81 -8.63
N ALA A 118 11.09 -9.62 -9.68
CA ALA A 118 11.69 -10.94 -9.54
C ALA A 118 13.11 -10.89 -8.97
N ASP A 119 13.91 -9.88 -9.34
CA ASP A 119 15.30 -9.75 -8.91
C ASP A 119 15.47 -8.98 -7.59
N SER A 120 14.59 -8.00 -7.32
CA SER A 120 14.83 -6.99 -6.27
C SER A 120 13.83 -7.02 -5.12
N TYR A 121 12.68 -7.70 -5.24
CA TYR A 121 11.68 -7.76 -4.17
C TYR A 121 11.78 -9.09 -3.41
N PRO A 122 12.35 -9.11 -2.19
CA PRO A 122 12.61 -10.37 -1.47
C PRO A 122 11.36 -11.18 -1.16
N GLY A 123 10.21 -10.53 -0.93
CA GLY A 123 8.94 -11.17 -0.56
C GLY A 123 8.08 -11.62 -1.74
N TRP A 124 8.65 -11.72 -2.95
CA TRP A 124 7.87 -12.01 -4.16
C TRP A 124 7.23 -13.40 -4.13
N GLN A 125 7.96 -14.41 -3.67
CA GLN A 125 7.44 -15.78 -3.64
C GLN A 125 6.30 -15.91 -2.63
N GLU A 126 6.44 -15.29 -1.46
CA GLU A 126 5.45 -15.22 -0.41
C GLU A 126 4.21 -14.44 -0.89
N THR A 127 4.40 -13.37 -1.66
CA THR A 127 3.30 -12.62 -2.29
C THR A 127 2.48 -13.51 -3.23
N ARG A 128 3.13 -14.34 -4.04
CA ARG A 128 2.44 -15.28 -4.94
C ARG A 128 1.65 -16.34 -4.18
N GLU A 129 2.20 -16.84 -3.08
CA GLU A 129 1.51 -17.78 -2.21
C GLU A 129 0.29 -17.14 -1.53
N PHE A 130 0.41 -15.88 -1.10
CA PHE A 130 -0.69 -15.10 -0.58
C PHE A 130 -1.82 -14.92 -1.62
N THR A 131 -1.52 -14.50 -2.85
CA THR A 131 -2.56 -14.29 -3.87
C THR A 131 -3.27 -15.60 -4.24
N LEU A 132 -2.55 -16.72 -4.27
CA LEU A 132 -3.13 -18.05 -4.45
C LEU A 132 -4.12 -18.41 -3.33
N GLN A 133 -3.77 -18.11 -2.08
CA GLN A 133 -4.63 -18.34 -0.92
C GLN A 133 -5.89 -17.47 -0.97
N VAL A 134 -5.75 -16.19 -1.30
CA VAL A 134 -6.89 -15.27 -1.44
C VAL A 134 -7.82 -15.71 -2.55
N ARG A 135 -7.29 -16.03 -3.75
CA ARG A 135 -8.11 -16.58 -4.84
C ARG A 135 -8.88 -17.80 -4.38
N SER A 136 -8.20 -18.78 -3.77
CA SER A 136 -8.85 -20.00 -3.29
C SER A 136 -9.97 -19.72 -2.28
N SER A 137 -9.75 -18.75 -1.38
CA SER A 137 -10.77 -18.28 -0.43
C SER A 137 -11.97 -17.62 -1.12
N VAL A 138 -11.76 -16.84 -2.18
CA VAL A 138 -12.85 -16.21 -2.94
C VAL A 138 -13.63 -17.27 -3.72
N LEU A 139 -12.97 -18.19 -4.41
CA LEU A 139 -13.64 -19.30 -5.12
C LEU A 139 -14.54 -20.10 -4.16
N ALA A 140 -14.05 -20.40 -2.96
CA ALA A 140 -14.82 -21.12 -1.95
C ALA A 140 -16.09 -20.37 -1.50
N SER A 141 -16.08 -19.03 -1.49
CA SER A 141 -17.24 -18.21 -1.09
C SER A 141 -18.25 -17.97 -2.23
N LYS A 142 -17.83 -18.07 -3.50
CA LYS A 142 -18.67 -17.76 -4.68
C LYS A 142 -19.53 -18.94 -5.15
N GLY A 143 -19.33 -20.14 -4.62
CA GLY A 143 -20.22 -21.29 -4.84
C GLY A 143 -20.38 -21.66 -6.32
N SER A 144 -21.60 -21.56 -6.85
CA SER A 144 -21.94 -21.92 -8.25
C SER A 144 -22.00 -20.71 -9.20
N ASP A 145 -21.40 -19.57 -8.85
CA ASP A 145 -21.34 -18.41 -9.74
C ASP A 145 -20.57 -18.75 -11.03
N VAL A 146 -21.22 -18.54 -12.17
CA VAL A 146 -20.68 -18.80 -13.51
C VAL A 146 -19.47 -17.94 -13.87
N ASN A 147 -19.22 -16.86 -13.13
CA ASN A 147 -18.03 -16.03 -13.27
C ASN A 147 -16.80 -16.60 -12.59
N PHE A 148 -16.98 -17.52 -11.62
CA PHE A 148 -15.92 -18.07 -10.77
C PHE A 148 -15.67 -19.56 -11.01
N SER A 149 -15.75 -19.99 -12.27
CA SER A 149 -15.44 -21.37 -12.64
C SER A 149 -13.94 -21.55 -12.90
N PRO A 150 -13.28 -22.59 -12.34
CA PRO A 150 -11.85 -22.85 -12.50
C PRO A 150 -11.34 -22.80 -13.95
N ASP A 151 -12.16 -23.20 -14.92
CA ASP A 151 -11.80 -23.21 -16.33
C ASP A 151 -12.29 -21.98 -17.11
N ASN A 152 -13.05 -21.06 -16.47
CA ASN A 152 -13.85 -20.06 -17.19
C ASN A 152 -14.11 -18.76 -16.39
N PHE A 153 -13.07 -18.17 -15.81
CA PHE A 153 -13.16 -16.89 -15.10
C PHE A 153 -13.45 -15.72 -16.04
N SER A 154 -14.36 -14.83 -15.65
CA SER A 154 -14.56 -13.55 -16.34
C SER A 154 -13.62 -12.47 -15.83
N PHE A 155 -13.49 -11.38 -16.60
CA PHE A 155 -12.83 -10.17 -16.13
C PHE A 155 -13.44 -9.66 -14.82
N ARG A 156 -14.77 -9.70 -14.66
CA ARG A 156 -15.43 -9.36 -13.39
C ARG A 156 -14.92 -10.20 -12.22
N ALA A 157 -14.79 -11.51 -12.39
CA ALA A 157 -14.25 -12.36 -11.33
C ALA A 157 -12.78 -12.04 -11.03
N ALA A 158 -11.98 -11.76 -12.07
CA ALA A 158 -10.60 -11.31 -11.89
C ALA A 158 -10.52 -9.98 -11.12
N THR A 159 -11.39 -9.01 -11.42
CA THR A 159 -11.52 -7.74 -10.68
C THR A 159 -11.83 -7.99 -9.22
N GLU A 160 -12.90 -8.74 -8.90
CA GLU A 160 -13.30 -9.01 -7.51
C GLU A 160 -12.19 -9.74 -6.73
N ILE A 161 -11.39 -10.59 -7.40
CA ILE A 161 -10.24 -11.28 -6.77
C ILE A 161 -9.11 -10.30 -6.47
N VAL A 162 -8.72 -9.42 -7.40
CA VAL A 162 -7.62 -8.46 -7.16
C VAL A 162 -8.00 -7.39 -6.14
N GLU A 163 -9.28 -7.03 -6.05
CA GLU A 163 -9.80 -6.16 -4.99
C GLU A 163 -9.68 -6.82 -3.61
N GLU A 164 -10.13 -8.06 -3.47
CA GLU A 164 -9.99 -8.81 -2.21
C GLU A 164 -8.51 -9.00 -1.82
N ILE A 165 -7.63 -9.20 -2.82
CA ILE A 165 -6.18 -9.21 -2.60
C ILE A 165 -5.73 -7.89 -2.00
N GLY A 166 -6.10 -6.75 -2.60
CA GLY A 166 -5.78 -5.41 -2.09
C GLY A 166 -6.28 -5.16 -0.67
N GLU A 167 -7.52 -5.55 -0.37
CA GLU A 167 -8.12 -5.41 0.97
C GLU A 167 -7.39 -6.22 2.04
N ARG A 168 -6.89 -7.40 1.70
CA ARG A 168 -6.16 -8.28 2.62
C ARG A 168 -4.66 -7.97 2.68
N TYR A 169 -4.11 -7.33 1.64
CA TYR A 169 -2.67 -7.15 1.46
C TYR A 169 -2.03 -6.43 2.64
N GLY A 170 -2.62 -5.34 3.13
CA GLY A 170 -2.04 -4.59 4.25
C GLY A 170 -1.92 -5.38 5.56
N ARG A 171 -2.90 -6.24 5.87
CA ARG A 171 -2.82 -7.12 7.05
C ARG A 171 -1.80 -8.24 6.87
N TRP A 172 -1.65 -8.72 5.64
CA TRP A 172 -0.67 -9.76 5.33
C TRP A 172 0.77 -9.20 5.39
N GLN A 173 0.99 -8.02 4.78
CA GLN A 173 2.27 -7.31 4.76
C GLN A 173 2.71 -6.86 6.16
N ASP A 174 1.79 -6.65 7.09
CA ASP A 174 2.11 -6.31 8.48
C ASP A 174 3.07 -7.33 9.15
N SER A 175 3.09 -8.57 8.67
CA SER A 175 4.11 -9.55 9.10
C SER A 175 5.54 -9.11 8.80
N GLU A 176 5.81 -8.57 7.61
CA GLU A 176 7.11 -8.02 7.22
C GLU A 176 7.47 -6.80 8.08
N CYS A 177 6.49 -5.95 8.37
CA CYS A 177 6.66 -4.80 9.26
C CYS A 177 7.03 -5.20 10.70
N ARG A 178 6.45 -6.29 11.21
CA ARG A 178 6.81 -6.85 12.51
C ARG A 178 8.21 -7.45 12.51
N ASP A 179 8.64 -8.06 11.42
CA ASP A 179 10.00 -8.59 11.25
C ASP A 179 11.04 -7.47 11.16
N LEU A 180 10.71 -6.37 10.46
CA LEU A 180 11.50 -5.14 10.41
C LEU A 180 11.67 -4.56 11.81
N LYS A 181 10.57 -4.35 12.54
CA LYS A 181 10.56 -3.87 13.93
C LYS A 181 11.38 -4.78 14.84
N SER A 182 11.19 -6.09 14.73
CA SER A 182 11.92 -7.08 15.52
C SER A 182 13.43 -7.05 15.23
N SER A 183 13.82 -6.74 14.00
CA SER A 183 15.23 -6.55 13.63
C SER A 183 15.81 -5.29 14.26
N LEU A 184 15.09 -4.17 14.23
CA LEU A 184 15.52 -2.93 14.88
C LEU A 184 15.63 -3.06 16.40
N ILE A 185 14.69 -3.76 17.05
CA ILE A 185 14.72 -4.01 18.49
C ILE A 185 15.99 -4.78 18.91
N LYS A 186 16.54 -5.65 18.06
CA LYS A 186 17.81 -6.34 18.37
C LYS A 186 19.00 -5.39 18.47
N HIS A 187 18.90 -4.20 17.88
CA HIS A 187 19.91 -3.13 17.93
C HIS A 187 19.53 -2.00 18.88
N GLU A 188 18.49 -2.19 19.69
CA GLU A 188 17.98 -1.17 20.59
C GLU A 188 19.00 -0.80 21.66
N HIS A 189 19.16 0.51 21.85
CA HIS A 189 19.99 1.05 22.91
C HIS A 189 19.21 1.06 24.23
N ALA A 190 19.58 0.17 25.15
CA ALA A 190 19.14 0.19 26.54
C ALA A 190 17.61 0.21 26.79
N GLY A 191 16.81 -0.41 25.90
CA GLY A 191 15.35 -0.47 26.07
C GLY A 191 14.65 0.88 25.84
N THR A 192 15.27 1.81 25.11
CA THR A 192 14.78 3.18 24.93
C THR A 192 13.82 3.36 23.76
N GLY A 193 13.56 2.32 22.98
CA GLY A 193 12.85 2.37 21.70
C GLY A 193 13.67 3.01 20.58
N ARG A 194 15.00 3.10 20.73
CA ARG A 194 15.90 3.78 19.79
C ARG A 194 17.07 2.90 19.40
N VAL A 195 17.54 3.04 18.16
CA VAL A 195 18.79 2.42 17.68
C VAL A 195 19.82 3.53 17.48
N LEU A 196 21.03 3.41 18.04
CA LEU A 196 22.07 4.41 17.76
C LEU A 196 22.37 4.42 16.26
N LEU A 197 22.56 5.60 15.68
CA LEU A 197 22.74 5.77 14.23
C LEU A 197 23.92 4.95 13.70
N LYS A 198 25.00 4.83 14.49
CA LYS A 198 26.14 3.97 14.17
C LYS A 198 25.74 2.50 14.02
N ASP A 199 24.83 2.00 14.86
CA ASP A 199 24.43 0.60 14.89
C ASP A 199 23.41 0.32 13.77
N PHE A 200 22.54 1.30 13.49
CA PHE A 200 21.64 1.30 12.33
C PHE A 200 22.41 1.13 11.01
N TYR A 201 23.43 1.97 10.76
CA TYR A 201 24.25 1.84 9.56
C TYR A 201 25.20 0.63 9.59
N SER A 202 25.66 0.20 10.76
CA SER A 202 26.45 -1.03 10.88
C SER A 202 25.64 -2.26 10.50
N ALA A 203 24.34 -2.30 10.83
CA ALA A 203 23.44 -3.37 10.41
C ALA A 203 23.27 -3.41 8.87
N ALA A 204 23.18 -2.23 8.22
CA ALA A 204 23.16 -2.15 6.75
C ALA A 204 24.44 -2.71 6.11
N LEU A 205 25.61 -2.36 6.65
CA LEU A 205 26.89 -2.93 6.21
C LEU A 205 26.99 -4.44 6.48
N GLY A 206 26.26 -4.95 7.48
CA GLY A 206 26.14 -6.37 7.81
C GLY A 206 25.14 -7.17 6.97
N GLY A 207 24.51 -6.54 5.97
CA GLY A 207 23.58 -7.18 5.04
C GLY A 207 22.10 -6.85 5.25
N GLN A 208 21.75 -6.06 6.27
CA GLN A 208 20.39 -5.51 6.44
C GLN A 208 20.27 -4.20 5.67
N TRP A 209 20.44 -4.30 4.34
CA TRP A 209 20.55 -3.18 3.40
C TRP A 209 19.44 -2.14 3.52
N GLN A 210 18.26 -2.51 4.03
CA GLN A 210 17.13 -1.62 4.25
C GLN A 210 17.41 -0.48 5.26
N PHE A 211 18.43 -0.61 6.12
CA PHE A 211 18.79 0.40 7.12
C PHE A 211 19.80 1.44 6.59
N SER A 212 19.55 1.97 5.38
CA SER A 212 20.48 2.83 4.66
C SER A 212 20.01 4.27 4.47
N GLU A 213 18.91 4.68 5.10
CA GLU A 213 18.35 6.02 4.92
C GLU A 213 19.30 7.12 5.39
N SER A 214 19.38 8.21 4.61
CA SER A 214 20.26 9.33 4.94
C SER A 214 19.81 10.06 6.21
N ILE A 215 20.74 10.73 6.89
CA ILE A 215 20.43 11.53 8.08
C ILE A 215 19.37 12.59 7.78
N ASP A 216 19.52 13.30 6.67
CA ASP A 216 18.59 14.36 6.28
C ASP A 216 17.19 13.80 6.05
N TYR A 217 17.09 12.63 5.42
CA TYR A 217 15.80 11.99 5.19
C TYR A 217 15.20 11.41 6.48
N LEU A 218 15.99 10.79 7.37
CA LEU A 218 15.53 10.36 8.69
C LEU A 218 14.99 11.54 9.51
N ARG A 219 15.56 12.73 9.36
CA ARG A 219 15.07 13.96 9.98
C ARG A 219 13.73 14.39 9.36
N GLU A 220 13.60 14.37 8.04
CA GLU A 220 12.32 14.66 7.35
C GLU A 220 11.20 13.72 7.78
N LEU A 221 11.51 12.43 7.97
CA LEU A 221 10.57 11.43 8.48
C LEU A 221 10.23 11.60 9.97
N GLY A 222 10.88 12.53 10.68
CA GLY A 222 10.77 12.66 12.13
C GLY A 222 11.29 11.43 12.89
N ALA A 223 12.11 10.60 12.25
CA ALA A 223 12.66 9.38 12.80
C ALA A 223 14.01 9.58 13.49
N LEU A 224 14.68 10.71 13.29
CA LEU A 224 15.97 11.02 13.90
C LEU A 224 15.82 11.66 15.29
N ASP A 225 16.49 11.10 16.29
CA ASP A 225 16.70 11.70 17.61
C ASP A 225 18.03 12.47 17.62
N GLU A 226 17.92 13.80 17.75
CA GLU A 226 19.04 14.74 17.81
C GLU A 226 19.20 15.37 19.20
N ALA A 227 18.56 14.82 20.25
CA ALA A 227 18.65 15.35 21.60
C ALA A 227 20.08 15.32 22.18
N ASP A 228 20.89 14.34 21.77
CA ASP A 228 22.31 14.26 22.04
C ASP A 228 23.11 14.34 20.71
N PRO A 229 23.74 15.48 20.39
CA PRO A 229 24.50 15.66 19.15
C PRO A 229 25.68 14.68 18.99
N ASP A 230 26.22 14.15 20.09
CA ASP A 230 27.33 13.19 20.05
C ASP A 230 26.83 11.75 19.82
N HIS A 231 25.54 11.49 20.05
CA HIS A 231 24.93 10.16 19.99
C HIS A 231 23.56 10.20 19.31
N LEU A 232 23.56 10.54 18.01
CA LEU A 232 22.35 10.45 17.19
C LEU A 232 21.76 9.05 17.22
N ALA A 233 20.44 8.98 17.24
CA ALA A 233 19.70 7.72 17.25
C ALA A 233 18.47 7.77 16.35
N VAL A 234 17.93 6.62 16.00
CA VAL A 234 16.70 6.47 15.23
C VAL A 234 15.59 6.00 16.15
N PHE A 235 14.48 6.73 16.19
CA PHE A 235 13.24 6.29 16.82
C PHE A 235 12.65 5.12 16.04
N ILE A 236 12.72 3.92 16.62
CA ILE A 236 12.15 2.70 16.02
C ILE A 236 10.69 2.89 15.60
N PRO A 237 9.77 3.39 16.47
CA PRO A 237 8.36 3.53 16.07
C PRO A 237 8.15 4.52 14.93
N ASN A 238 8.91 5.62 14.89
CA ASN A 238 8.76 6.62 13.84
C ASN A 238 9.32 6.09 12.52
N TYR A 239 10.46 5.39 12.56
CA TYR A 239 11.03 4.77 11.36
C TYR A 239 10.10 3.67 10.80
N VAL A 240 9.63 2.73 11.62
CA VAL A 240 8.75 1.63 11.17
C VAL A 240 7.45 2.17 10.57
N ASN A 241 6.87 3.22 11.15
CA ASN A 241 5.63 3.84 10.63
C ASN A 241 5.88 4.94 9.59
N SER A 242 7.11 5.09 9.10
CA SER A 242 7.46 6.11 8.11
C SER A 242 7.12 5.71 6.67
N GLN A 243 7.12 6.70 5.78
CA GLN A 243 6.87 6.50 4.36
C GLN A 243 7.86 5.52 3.70
N SER A 244 9.08 5.40 4.22
CA SER A 244 10.08 4.41 3.75
C SER A 244 9.60 2.97 3.83
N ASN A 245 8.65 2.69 4.74
CA ASN A 245 8.11 1.35 4.97
C ASN A 245 6.67 1.21 4.46
N CYS A 246 6.31 2.04 3.46
CA CYS A 246 5.08 1.95 2.71
C CYS A 246 5.31 1.33 1.32
N VAL A 247 4.43 0.43 0.92
CA VAL A 247 4.28 0.01 -0.48
C VAL A 247 3.30 0.98 -1.14
N ALA A 248 3.81 1.85 -2.01
CA ALA A 248 3.07 2.92 -2.71
C ALA A 248 2.15 2.35 -3.81
N SER A 249 1.15 1.58 -3.40
CA SER A 249 0.43 0.65 -4.25
C SER A 249 -0.66 1.26 -5.13
N SER A 250 -0.97 2.54 -4.91
CA SER A 250 -2.07 3.25 -5.55
C SER A 250 -1.79 4.74 -5.61
N SER A 251 -2.41 5.46 -6.54
CA SER A 251 -2.42 6.94 -6.54
C SER A 251 -3.23 7.52 -5.38
N ILE A 252 -4.16 6.75 -4.81
CA ILE A 252 -5.11 7.15 -3.77
C ILE A 252 -4.60 6.77 -2.37
N TYR A 253 -3.93 5.62 -2.24
CA TYR A 253 -3.50 5.09 -0.95
C TYR A 253 -2.13 4.43 -0.97
N SER A 254 -1.55 4.34 0.22
CA SER A 254 -0.32 3.59 0.50
C SER A 254 -0.62 2.46 1.49
N VAL A 255 0.01 1.31 1.29
CA VAL A 255 -0.03 0.22 2.26
C VAL A 255 1.23 0.31 3.10
N CYS A 256 1.10 0.75 4.35
CA CYS A 256 2.22 0.90 5.27
C CYS A 256 2.03 0.02 6.50
N CYS A 257 3.11 -0.10 7.28
CA CYS A 257 3.10 -0.77 8.57
C CYS A 257 1.97 -0.28 9.47
N ILE A 258 1.32 -1.21 10.17
CA ILE A 258 0.20 -0.88 11.05
C ILE A 258 0.74 -0.27 12.33
N ASN A 259 0.24 0.92 12.66
CA ASN A 259 0.54 1.56 13.93
C ASN A 259 -0.19 0.83 15.08
N GLU A 260 0.54 0.04 15.84
CA GLU A 260 0.01 -0.68 17.02
C GLU A 260 -0.61 0.27 18.06
N CYS A 261 -0.12 1.51 18.16
CA CYS A 261 -0.67 2.49 19.11
C CYS A 261 -2.09 2.92 18.74
N GLU A 262 -2.39 3.09 17.45
CA GLU A 262 -3.74 3.44 16.98
C GLU A 262 -4.73 2.29 17.23
N ALA A 263 -4.29 1.04 17.02
CA ALA A 263 -5.10 -0.13 17.34
C ALA A 263 -5.47 -0.19 18.84
N LEU A 264 -4.52 0.18 19.71
CA LEU A 264 -4.78 0.28 21.16
C LEU A 264 -5.70 1.47 21.49
N LEU A 265 -5.53 2.61 20.81
CA LEU A 265 -6.36 3.80 21.02
C LEU A 265 -7.83 3.53 20.64
N GLY A 266 -8.06 2.81 19.55
CA GLY A 266 -9.41 2.41 19.11
C GLY A 266 -10.15 1.46 20.07
N HIS A 267 -9.49 0.93 21.10
CA HIS A 267 -10.16 0.21 22.20
C HIS A 267 -10.60 1.14 23.34
N VAL A 268 -10.10 2.37 23.37
CA VAL A 268 -10.35 3.36 24.42
C VAL A 268 -11.36 4.42 23.96
N GLU A 269 -11.42 4.69 22.66
CA GLU A 269 -12.41 5.58 22.00
C GLU A 269 -13.74 4.86 21.72
#